data_AF-A0A501X5U8-F1
#
_entry.id   AF-A0A501X5U8-F1
#
_cell.length_a   1.000
_cell.length_b   1.000
_cell.length_c   1.000
_cell.angle_alpha   90.00
_cell.angle_beta   90.00
_cell.angle_gamma   90.00
#
_symmetry.space_group_name_H-M   'P 1'
#
loop_
_entity.id
_entity.type
_entity.pdbx_description
1 polymer ?
#
loop_
_entity_poly.entity_id
_entity_poly.type
_entity_poly.pdbx_seq_one_letter_code
_entity_poly.pdbx_strand_id
1 'polypeptide(L)'
;YKLGVVSIPTNMPMIREDQSDLIYKTEEAKYIAVVDDVAERYAKGQPVLIGTTSVERSEYLSRQFTKRRIPHNVLNAKYHEQEATIIAVAGRRGGVTVATNMAGRGTDIVLGGNVDFLTDQRLRERGLDPVETPEEYEAAWHSELPIVKEEASKEAKEVIEAGGLYVLGT
;
A
#
# COMPACT_ATOMS: atom_id res chain seq x y z
N TYR A 1 -30.45 16.73 10.63
CA TYR A 1 -29.32 17.59 11.04
C TYR A 1 -29.37 19.03 10.50
N LYS A 2 -30.07 19.38 9.39
CA LYS A 2 -30.11 20.77 8.84
C LYS A 2 -28.72 21.41 8.70
N LEU A 3 -27.68 20.59 8.56
CA LEU A 3 -26.31 21.04 8.37
C LEU A 3 -26.10 21.27 6.89
N GLY A 4 -25.59 22.44 6.54
CA GLY A 4 -25.10 22.71 5.20
C GLY A 4 -23.84 21.89 4.91
N VAL A 5 -23.67 21.50 3.65
CA VAL A 5 -22.43 20.85 3.16
C VAL A 5 -21.70 21.88 2.31
N VAL A 6 -20.42 22.08 2.60
CA VAL A 6 -19.53 22.95 1.83
C VAL A 6 -18.35 22.12 1.38
N SER A 7 -18.12 22.08 0.06
CA SER A 7 -16.94 21.42 -0.52
C SER A 7 -15.72 22.33 -0.36
N ILE A 8 -14.72 21.88 0.39
CA ILE A 8 -13.43 22.57 0.53
C ILE A 8 -12.54 22.14 -0.65
N PRO A 9 -11.92 23.07 -1.39
CA PRO A 9 -11.00 22.72 -2.47
C PRO A 9 -9.74 22.02 -1.95
N THR A 10 -9.09 21.25 -2.81
CA THR A 10 -7.84 20.55 -2.47
C THR A 10 -6.65 21.51 -2.45
N ASN A 11 -5.64 21.20 -1.63
CA ASN A 11 -4.40 22.00 -1.55
C ASN A 11 -3.58 21.93 -2.86
N MET A 12 -3.62 20.80 -3.55
CA MET A 12 -3.00 20.60 -4.86
C MET A 12 -4.05 20.14 -5.89
N PRO A 13 -3.83 20.37 -7.19
CA PRO A 13 -4.69 19.85 -8.24
C PRO A 13 -4.81 18.32 -8.15
N MET A 14 -6.03 17.81 -8.31
CA MET A 14 -6.32 16.39 -8.30
C MET A 14 -6.00 15.79 -9.68
N ILE A 15 -4.98 14.94 -9.74
CA ILE A 15 -4.47 14.33 -10.99
C ILE A 15 -4.78 12.83 -11.12
N ARG A 16 -5.56 12.26 -10.19
CA ARG A 16 -5.94 10.83 -10.24
C ARG A 16 -6.81 10.58 -11.45
N GLU A 17 -6.44 9.57 -12.23
CA GLU A 17 -7.23 9.10 -13.36
C GLU A 17 -8.23 8.03 -12.89
N ASP A 18 -9.51 8.39 -12.84
CA ASP A 18 -10.60 7.47 -12.55
C ASP A 18 -11.05 6.78 -13.85
N GLN A 19 -10.74 5.50 -13.98
CA GLN A 19 -11.13 4.69 -15.14
C GLN A 19 -12.60 4.24 -15.04
N SER A 20 -13.21 3.92 -16.19
CA SER A 20 -14.57 3.39 -16.24
C SER A 20 -14.64 1.95 -15.71
N ASP A 21 -15.80 1.61 -15.15
CA ASP A 21 -16.07 0.27 -14.64
C ASP A 21 -15.98 -0.81 -15.73
N LEU A 22 -15.47 -1.99 -15.36
CA LEU A 22 -15.43 -3.18 -16.21
C LEU A 22 -16.45 -4.20 -15.71
N ILE A 23 -17.39 -4.59 -16.58
CA ILE A 23 -18.48 -5.50 -16.24
C ILE A 23 -18.20 -6.88 -16.85
N TYR A 24 -18.19 -7.90 -15.99
CA TYR A 24 -17.99 -9.29 -16.38
C TYR A 24 -19.24 -10.12 -16.14
N LYS A 25 -19.49 -11.10 -17.02
CA LYS A 25 -20.65 -11.99 -16.94
C LYS A 25 -20.60 -12.90 -15.70
N THR A 26 -19.42 -13.35 -15.31
CA THR A 26 -19.22 -14.27 -14.18
C THR A 26 -18.19 -13.72 -13.20
N GLU A 27 -18.33 -14.11 -11.93
CA GLU A 27 -17.39 -13.70 -10.88
C GLU A 27 -15.99 -14.29 -11.12
N GLU A 28 -15.92 -15.50 -11.67
CA GLU A 28 -14.65 -16.13 -12.04
C GLU A 28 -13.92 -15.33 -13.14
N ALA A 29 -14.64 -14.90 -14.19
CA ALA A 29 -14.06 -14.06 -15.23
C ALA A 29 -13.59 -12.70 -14.68
N LYS A 30 -14.36 -12.11 -13.75
CA LYS A 30 -13.97 -10.89 -13.03
C LYS A 30 -12.63 -11.09 -12.32
N TYR A 31 -12.49 -12.14 -11.49
CA TYR A 31 -11.24 -12.34 -10.73
C TYR A 31 -10.05 -12.70 -11.61
N ILE A 32 -10.25 -13.45 -12.71
CA ILE A 32 -9.17 -13.70 -13.67
C ILE A 32 -8.67 -12.37 -14.24
N ALA A 33 -9.58 -11.51 -14.68
CA ALA A 33 -9.22 -10.20 -15.22
C ALA A 33 -8.54 -9.29 -14.19
N VAL A 34 -9.02 -9.28 -12.94
CA VAL A 34 -8.37 -8.54 -11.83
C VAL A 34 -6.94 -9.03 -11.63
N VAL A 35 -6.71 -10.34 -11.61
CA VAL A 35 -5.38 -10.90 -11.37
C VAL A 35 -4.46 -10.67 -12.58
N ASP A 36 -4.99 -10.67 -13.81
CA ASP A 36 -4.25 -10.28 -15.03
C ASP A 36 -3.81 -8.82 -14.97
N ASP A 37 -4.74 -7.91 -14.66
CA ASP A 37 -4.51 -6.47 -14.58
C ASP A 37 -3.47 -6.10 -13.50
N VAL A 38 -3.56 -6.75 -12.33
CA VAL A 38 -2.58 -6.61 -11.24
C VAL A 38 -1.22 -7.18 -11.63
N ALA A 39 -1.17 -8.31 -12.34
CA ALA A 39 0.10 -8.92 -12.77
C ALA A 39 0.86 -8.00 -13.74
N GLU A 40 0.16 -7.34 -14.67
CA GLU A 40 0.76 -6.37 -15.59
C GLU A 40 1.33 -5.16 -14.86
N ARG A 41 0.62 -4.63 -13.86
CA ARG A 41 1.06 -3.47 -13.06
C ARG A 41 2.22 -3.82 -12.14
N TYR A 42 2.12 -4.97 -11.49
CA TYR A 42 3.20 -5.53 -10.67
C TYR A 42 4.49 -5.68 -11.50
N ALA A 43 4.40 -6.23 -12.72
CA ALA A 43 5.55 -6.35 -13.62
C ALA A 43 6.16 -5.00 -14.03
N LYS A 44 5.35 -3.94 -14.13
CA LYS A 44 5.81 -2.56 -14.38
C LYS A 44 6.37 -1.88 -13.13
N GLY A 45 6.13 -2.45 -11.94
CA GLY A 45 6.54 -1.89 -10.64
C GLY A 45 5.51 -0.93 -10.03
N GLN A 46 4.31 -0.82 -10.58
CA GLN A 46 3.26 0.03 -10.04
C GLN A 46 2.64 -0.62 -8.78
N PRO A 47 2.55 0.09 -7.64
CA PRO A 47 1.86 -0.41 -6.46
C PRO A 47 0.35 -0.51 -6.68
N VAL A 48 -0.26 -1.53 -6.09
CA VAL A 48 -1.70 -1.82 -6.24
C VAL A 48 -2.36 -2.04 -4.88
N LEU A 49 -3.45 -1.31 -4.64
CA LEU A 49 -4.36 -1.50 -3.51
C LEU A 49 -5.69 -2.05 -4.01
N ILE A 50 -6.09 -3.22 -3.51
CA ILE A 50 -7.30 -3.92 -3.93
C ILE A 50 -8.31 -3.90 -2.79
N GLY A 51 -9.47 -3.27 -3.00
CA GLY A 51 -10.57 -3.26 -2.05
C GLY A 51 -11.55 -4.40 -2.32
N THR A 52 -11.76 -5.27 -1.33
CA THR A 52 -12.78 -6.33 -1.36
C THR A 52 -13.90 -6.04 -0.34
N THR A 53 -15.04 -6.68 -0.52
CA THR A 53 -16.19 -6.53 0.39
C THR A 53 -16.22 -7.56 1.54
N SER A 54 -15.43 -8.63 1.45
CA SER A 54 -15.45 -9.70 2.46
C SER A 54 -14.10 -10.40 2.58
N VAL A 55 -13.85 -10.99 3.75
CA VAL A 55 -12.59 -11.70 4.05
C VAL A 55 -12.43 -12.90 3.11
N GLU A 56 -13.52 -13.60 2.79
CA GLU A 56 -13.50 -14.77 1.90
C GLU A 56 -13.03 -14.39 0.49
N ARG A 57 -13.41 -13.20 0.00
CA ARG A 57 -12.96 -12.68 -1.29
C ARG A 57 -11.48 -12.28 -1.25
N SER A 58 -11.03 -11.66 -0.17
CA SER A 58 -9.61 -11.35 0.03
C SER A 58 -8.74 -12.61 0.03
N GLU A 59 -9.17 -13.65 0.75
CA GLU A 59 -8.50 -14.96 0.79
C GLU A 59 -8.53 -15.65 -0.58
N TYR A 60 -9.64 -15.53 -1.32
CA TYR A 60 -9.73 -16.07 -2.67
C TYR A 60 -8.71 -15.41 -3.61
N LEU A 61 -8.65 -14.07 -3.62
CA LEU A 61 -7.67 -13.32 -4.41
C LEU A 61 -6.22 -13.64 -4.01
N SER A 62 -5.95 -13.71 -2.71
CA SER A 62 -4.64 -14.09 -2.17
C SER A 62 -4.16 -15.44 -2.73
N ARG A 63 -5.05 -16.43 -2.78
CA ARG A 63 -4.73 -17.73 -3.40
C ARG A 63 -4.41 -17.61 -4.89
N GLN A 64 -5.09 -16.74 -5.63
CA GLN A 64 -4.79 -16.53 -7.06
C GLN A 64 -3.44 -15.83 -7.27
N PHE A 65 -3.13 -14.81 -6.47
CA PHE A 65 -1.82 -14.15 -6.49
C PHE A 65 -0.69 -15.10 -6.13
N THR A 66 -0.89 -15.97 -5.14
CA THR A 66 0.06 -17.00 -4.74
C THR A 66 0.36 -17.96 -5.90
N LYS A 67 -0.67 -18.42 -6.63
CA LYS A 67 -0.49 -19.27 -7.83
C LYS A 67 0.34 -18.60 -8.92
N ARG A 68 0.24 -17.29 -9.04
CA ARG A 68 1.02 -16.48 -10.00
C ARG A 68 2.35 -15.95 -9.44
N ARG A 69 2.70 -16.33 -8.21
CA ARG A 69 3.93 -15.90 -7.52
C ARG A 69 4.05 -14.38 -7.40
N ILE A 70 2.93 -13.70 -7.18
CA ILE A 70 2.88 -12.28 -6.90
C ILE A 70 2.89 -12.10 -5.37
N PRO A 71 3.96 -11.54 -4.77
CA PRO A 71 3.98 -11.20 -3.36
C PRO A 71 2.90 -10.19 -3.05
N HIS A 72 2.13 -10.43 -1.98
CA HIS A 72 1.03 -9.56 -1.59
C HIS A 72 0.78 -9.65 -0.09
N ASN A 73 0.17 -8.61 0.45
CA ASN A 73 -0.26 -8.55 1.84
C ASN A 73 -1.79 -8.49 1.92
N VAL A 74 -2.39 -9.16 2.91
CA VAL A 74 -3.84 -9.10 3.15
C VAL A 74 -4.10 -8.33 4.44
N LEU A 75 -4.84 -7.23 4.32
CA LEU A 75 -5.33 -6.41 5.42
C LEU A 75 -6.72 -6.89 5.82
N ASN A 76 -6.79 -7.47 7.01
CA ASN A 76 -8.04 -7.87 7.67
C ASN A 76 -8.27 -6.95 8.88
N ALA A 77 -9.47 -6.38 8.99
CA ALA A 77 -9.87 -5.40 10.00
C ALA A 77 -9.86 -5.90 11.47
N LYS A 78 -9.26 -7.07 11.73
CA LYS A 78 -9.11 -7.65 13.09
C LYS A 78 -7.82 -7.21 13.79
N TYR A 79 -6.78 -6.79 13.06
CA TYR A 79 -5.45 -6.52 13.62
C TYR A 79 -4.96 -5.11 13.26
N HIS A 80 -5.38 -4.12 14.05
CA HIS A 80 -5.06 -2.71 13.79
C HIS A 80 -3.56 -2.37 13.90
N GLU A 81 -2.80 -3.06 14.76
CA GLU A 81 -1.35 -2.77 14.92
C GLU A 81 -0.53 -3.22 13.71
N GLN A 82 -0.87 -4.37 13.11
CA GLN A 82 -0.18 -4.90 11.92
C GLN A 82 -0.62 -4.17 10.65
N GLU A 83 -1.81 -3.59 10.65
CA GLU A 83 -2.38 -2.86 9.53
C GLU A 83 -1.54 -1.63 9.16
N ALA A 84 -1.09 -0.86 10.16
CA ALA A 84 -0.20 0.29 9.94
C ALA A 84 1.11 -0.11 9.24
N THR A 85 1.70 -1.24 9.64
CA THR A 85 2.94 -1.78 9.05
C THR A 85 2.75 -2.12 7.57
N ILE A 86 1.66 -2.79 7.23
CA ILE A 86 1.37 -3.18 5.84
C ILE A 86 1.08 -1.95 4.98
N ILE A 87 0.36 -0.96 5.52
CA ILE A 87 0.05 0.28 4.79
C ILE A 87 1.30 1.13 4.58
N ALA A 88 2.19 1.18 5.57
CA ALA A 88 3.45 1.92 5.49
C ALA A 88 4.32 1.50 4.29
N VAL A 89 4.21 0.25 3.85
CA VAL A 89 4.94 -0.28 2.68
C VAL A 89 4.08 -0.43 1.43
N ALA A 90 2.78 -0.14 1.49
CA ALA A 90 1.85 -0.36 0.36
C ALA A 90 2.14 0.53 -0.86
N GLY A 91 2.76 1.70 -0.66
CA GLY A 91 3.12 2.62 -1.74
C GLY A 91 4.49 2.36 -2.38
N ARG A 92 5.17 1.28 -1.96
CA ARG A 92 6.48 0.87 -2.51
C ARG A 92 6.35 0.25 -3.89
N ARG A 93 7.43 0.28 -4.67
CA ARG A 93 7.48 -0.29 -6.02
C ARG A 93 7.08 -1.77 -5.99
N GLY A 94 6.07 -2.13 -6.78
CA GLY A 94 5.55 -3.49 -6.86
C GLY A 94 4.82 -3.97 -5.59
N GLY A 95 4.45 -3.08 -4.66
CA GLY A 95 3.63 -3.44 -3.52
C GLY A 95 2.22 -3.85 -3.95
N VAL A 96 1.73 -5.02 -3.50
CA VAL A 96 0.35 -5.45 -3.72
C VAL A 96 -0.33 -5.68 -2.38
N THR A 97 -1.40 -4.94 -2.11
CA THR A 97 -2.11 -4.98 -0.84
C THR A 97 -3.60 -5.22 -1.08
N VAL A 98 -4.15 -6.25 -0.45
CA VAL A 98 -5.58 -6.60 -0.49
C VAL A 98 -6.24 -6.14 0.80
N ALA A 99 -7.10 -5.14 0.74
CA ALA A 99 -7.83 -4.58 1.86
C ALA A 99 -9.28 -5.05 1.88
N THR A 100 -9.74 -5.51 3.05
CA THR A 100 -11.14 -5.91 3.24
C THR A 100 -11.96 -4.74 3.79
N ASN A 101 -13.02 -4.37 3.09
CA ASN A 101 -13.92 -3.25 3.41
C ASN A 101 -13.18 -1.92 3.59
N MET A 102 -13.08 -1.46 4.84
CA MET A 102 -12.55 -0.17 5.23
C MET A 102 -11.18 -0.30 5.91
N ALA A 103 -10.53 -1.46 5.75
CA ALA A 103 -9.19 -1.69 6.26
C ALA A 103 -8.21 -0.67 5.62
N GLY A 104 -7.44 -0.01 6.47
CA GLY A 104 -6.48 1.04 6.15
C GLY A 104 -7.05 2.42 5.97
N ARG A 105 -8.33 2.64 6.33
CA ARG A 105 -8.89 3.98 6.36
C ARG A 105 -8.22 4.83 7.44
N GLY A 106 -7.78 6.02 7.05
CA GLY A 106 -7.23 7.02 7.96
C GLY A 106 -5.71 7.04 8.03
N THR A 107 -5.04 6.21 7.23
CA THR A 107 -3.57 6.24 7.07
C THR A 107 -3.22 6.54 5.62
N ASP A 108 -2.36 7.53 5.41
CA ASP A 108 -1.90 7.89 4.07
C ASP A 108 -0.91 6.84 3.53
N ILE A 109 -1.12 6.44 2.27
CA ILE A 109 -0.17 5.60 1.54
C ILE A 109 0.86 6.51 0.87
N VAL A 110 2.07 6.51 1.43
CA VAL A 110 3.20 7.29 0.90
C VAL A 110 3.85 6.52 -0.23
N LEU A 111 3.96 7.13 -1.42
CA LEU A 111 4.69 6.54 -2.54
C LEU A 111 6.18 6.42 -2.19
N GLY A 112 6.78 5.26 -2.46
CA GLY A 112 8.13 4.91 -1.98
C GLY A 112 8.20 4.41 -0.53
N GLY A 113 7.06 4.40 0.18
CA GLY A 113 6.94 3.90 1.55
C GLY A 113 7.14 4.98 2.63
N ASN A 114 6.68 4.68 3.84
CA ASN A 114 6.84 5.56 4.99
C ASN A 114 8.29 5.49 5.52
N VAL A 115 8.99 6.62 5.48
CA VAL A 115 10.43 6.69 5.83
C VAL A 115 10.71 6.38 7.29
N ASP A 116 9.84 6.78 8.21
CA ASP A 116 10.02 6.54 9.64
C ASP A 116 9.89 5.05 9.93
N PHE A 117 8.85 4.43 9.36
CA PHE A 117 8.64 2.99 9.48
C PHE A 117 9.79 2.18 8.88
N LEU A 118 10.24 2.53 7.68
CA LEU A 118 11.36 1.85 7.02
C LEU A 118 12.67 2.01 7.79
N THR A 119 12.87 3.16 8.45
CA THR A 119 14.05 3.39 9.29
C THR A 119 13.99 2.54 10.55
N ASP A 120 12.86 2.56 11.28
CA ASP A 120 12.67 1.71 12.48
C ASP A 120 12.88 0.23 12.15
N GLN A 121 12.29 -0.25 11.04
CA GLN A 121 12.45 -1.63 10.59
C GLN A 121 13.93 -1.99 10.35
N ARG A 122 14.70 -1.15 9.65
CA ARG A 122 16.13 -1.41 9.39
C ARG A 122 16.98 -1.43 10.66
N LEU A 123 16.68 -0.55 11.62
CA LEU A 123 17.41 -0.49 12.87
C LEU A 123 17.12 -1.73 13.73
N ARG A 124 15.86 -2.17 13.78
CA ARG A 124 15.46 -3.42 14.44
C ARG A 124 16.12 -4.65 13.82
N GLU A 125 16.22 -4.71 12.49
CA GLU A 125 16.93 -5.79 11.78
C GLU A 125 18.44 -5.83 12.12
N ARG A 126 19.03 -4.68 12.51
CA ARG A 126 20.41 -4.59 13.02
C ARG A 126 20.53 -4.92 14.52
N GLY A 127 19.43 -5.26 15.19
CA GLY A 127 19.38 -5.58 16.62
C GLY A 127 19.30 -4.35 17.52
N LEU A 128 19.02 -3.16 16.98
CA LEU A 128 18.82 -1.94 17.76
C LEU A 128 17.34 -1.81 18.11
N ASP A 129 17.06 -1.55 19.38
CA ASP A 129 15.71 -1.41 19.91
C ASP A 129 15.58 -0.10 20.70
N PRO A 130 14.54 0.70 20.46
CA PRO A 130 14.36 2.00 21.12
C PRO A 130 14.15 1.88 22.65
N VAL A 131 13.86 0.70 23.17
CA VAL A 131 13.68 0.43 24.60
C VAL A 131 14.94 -0.17 25.21
N GLU A 132 15.56 -1.18 24.57
CA GLU A 132 16.72 -1.87 25.15
C GLU A 132 18.05 -1.14 24.89
N THR A 133 18.18 -0.44 23.75
CA THR A 133 19.40 0.25 23.30
C THR A 133 19.12 1.69 22.83
N PRO A 134 18.51 2.55 23.67
CA PRO A 134 17.99 3.85 23.25
C PRO A 134 19.06 4.79 22.69
N GLU A 135 20.24 4.88 23.30
CA GLU A 135 21.31 5.79 22.86
C GLU A 135 21.88 5.39 21.50
N GLU A 136 22.12 4.09 21.29
CA GLU A 136 22.61 3.53 20.03
C GLU A 136 21.56 3.64 18.92
N TYR A 137 20.29 3.40 19.27
CA TYR A 137 19.16 3.57 18.37
C TYR A 137 19.01 5.02 17.90
N GLU A 138 19.05 6.01 18.79
CA GLU A 138 18.91 7.42 18.42
C GLU A 138 20.07 7.92 17.53
N ALA A 139 21.31 7.50 17.85
CA ALA A 139 22.47 7.81 17.04
C ALA A 139 22.37 7.20 15.64
N ALA A 140 21.98 5.92 15.56
CA ALA A 140 21.80 5.22 14.29
C ALA A 140 20.64 5.83 13.49
N TRP A 141 19.53 6.21 14.13
CA TRP A 141 18.39 6.87 13.50
C TRP A 141 18.78 8.15 12.79
N HIS A 142 19.54 9.04 13.45
CA HIS A 142 20.02 10.29 12.84
C HIS A 142 20.87 10.05 11.59
N SER A 143 21.64 8.96 11.56
CA SER A 143 22.49 8.61 10.42
C SER A 143 21.73 7.89 9.28
N GLU A 144 20.74 7.06 9.62
CA GLU A 144 20.05 6.18 8.68
C GLU A 144 18.85 6.87 8.01
N LEU A 145 18.11 7.72 8.73
CA LEU A 145 16.92 8.40 8.22
C LEU A 145 17.18 9.18 6.92
N PRO A 146 18.28 9.96 6.77
CA PRO A 146 18.58 10.64 5.51
C PRO A 146 18.79 9.68 4.34
N ILE A 147 19.40 8.52 4.58
CA ILE A 147 19.66 7.48 3.57
C ILE A 147 18.34 6.86 3.12
N VAL A 148 17.50 6.42 4.06
CA VAL A 148 16.17 5.87 3.79
C VAL A 148 15.30 6.88 3.06
N LYS A 149 15.36 8.16 3.45
CA LYS A 149 14.61 9.23 2.79
C LYS A 149 15.04 9.44 1.35
N GLU A 150 16.34 9.38 1.05
CA GLU A 150 16.83 9.49 -0.31
C GLU A 150 16.38 8.30 -1.16
N GLU A 151 16.48 7.08 -0.63
CA GLU A 151 16.03 5.86 -1.30
C GLU A 151 14.52 5.87 -1.55
N ALA A 152 13.71 6.19 -0.53
CA ALA A 152 12.26 6.31 -0.67
C ALA A 152 11.87 7.41 -1.67
N SER A 153 12.62 8.52 -1.74
CA SER A 153 12.38 9.57 -2.73
C SER A 153 12.71 9.11 -4.16
N LYS A 154 13.76 8.30 -4.35
CA LYS A 154 14.08 7.68 -5.65
C LYS A 154 12.97 6.71 -6.06
N GLU A 155 12.59 5.81 -5.14
CA GLU A 155 11.54 4.83 -5.35
C GLU A 155 10.19 5.51 -5.64
N ALA A 156 9.86 6.60 -4.94
CA ALA A 156 8.65 7.39 -5.17
C ALA A 156 8.59 7.96 -6.60
N LYS A 157 9.72 8.44 -7.15
CA LYS A 157 9.78 8.93 -8.54
C LYS A 157 9.50 7.80 -9.52
N GLU A 158 10.11 6.64 -9.31
CA GLU A 158 9.85 5.46 -10.16
C GLU A 158 8.39 5.02 -10.10
N VAL A 159 7.77 5.07 -8.92
CA VAL A 159 6.35 4.75 -8.73
C VAL A 159 5.46 5.77 -9.44
N ILE A 160 5.78 7.06 -9.36
CA ILE A 160 5.05 8.12 -10.09
C ILE A 160 5.17 7.90 -11.60
N GLU A 161 6.36 7.60 -12.11
CA GLU A 161 6.59 7.27 -13.52
C GLU A 161 5.85 6.00 -13.96
N ALA A 162 5.67 5.04 -13.06
CA ALA A 162 4.87 3.83 -13.29
C ALA A 162 3.34 4.07 -13.21
N GLY A 163 2.89 5.29 -12.91
CA GLY A 163 1.47 5.66 -12.87
C GLY A 163 0.90 5.90 -11.46
N GLY A 164 1.73 5.97 -10.42
CA GLY A 164 1.30 6.18 -9.04
C GLY A 164 0.61 4.96 -8.42
N LEU A 165 -0.11 5.17 -7.31
CA LEU A 165 -0.88 4.10 -6.67
C LEU A 165 -2.13 3.74 -7.49
N TYR A 166 -2.21 2.50 -7.95
CA TYR A 166 -3.41 1.98 -8.59
C TYR A 166 -4.38 1.41 -7.55
N VAL A 167 -5.63 1.86 -7.60
CA VAL A 167 -6.68 1.39 -6.69
C VAL A 167 -7.71 0.61 -7.49
N LEU A 168 -8.01 -0.61 -7.05
CA LEU A 168 -8.96 -1.50 -7.71
C LEU A 168 -10.05 -1.93 -6.71
N GLY A 169 -11.32 -1.69 -7.06
CA GLY A 169 -12.46 -2.19 -6.30
C GLY A 169 -13.00 -3.50 -6.89
N THR A 170 -13.26 -4.52 -6.06
CA THR A 170 -13.80 -5.83 -6.47
C THR A 170 -15.18 -6.15 -5.95
#